data_AF-A0AA38M5D8-F1
#
_entry.id   AF-A0AA38M5D8-F1
#
_cell.length_a   1.000
_cell.length_b   1.000
_cell.length_c   1.000
_cell.angle_alpha   90.00
_cell.angle_beta   90.00
_cell.angle_gamma   90.00
#
_symmetry.space_group_name_H-M   'P 1'
#
loop_
_entity.id
_entity.type
_entity.pdbx_description
1 polymer ?
#
loop_
_entity_poly.entity_id
_entity_poly.type
_entity_poly.pdbx_seq_one_letter_code
_entity_poly.pdbx_strand_id
1 'polypeptide(L)'
;MVTSKYSCVYLLQFELDYELRIRGARVDKGVETNRIVLGNLLRKKASILSLTFLDLDQEINAINTTLISLTTLGFEFEGGPPTDSMVKRVCSRLAHVSCRIERLPIPEDRKEEADTFRDNALSTFNVLEADLFEKIRDPAVADSCPFLRHKNMYLCTNFISTS
;
A
#
# COMPACT_ATOMS: atom_id res chain seq x y z
N MET A 1 16.56 -17.93 -0.63
CA MET A 1 15.53 -17.44 -1.59
C MET A 1 14.67 -16.43 -0.87
N VAL A 2 14.81 -15.14 -1.15
CA VAL A 2 14.01 -14.09 -0.50
C VAL A 2 12.71 -13.95 -1.29
N THR A 3 11.68 -14.69 -0.87
CA THR A 3 10.31 -14.50 -1.35
C THR A 3 9.82 -13.15 -0.88
N SER A 4 9.21 -12.37 -1.78
CA SER A 4 8.51 -11.11 -1.48
C SER A 4 7.77 -11.24 -0.14
N LYS A 5 8.17 -10.46 0.87
CA LYS A 5 7.53 -10.48 2.20
C LYS A 5 6.06 -10.02 2.17
N TYR A 6 5.57 -9.57 1.01
CA TYR A 6 4.22 -9.05 0.85
C TYR A 6 3.40 -9.79 -0.18
N SER A 7 2.18 -10.11 0.25
CA SER A 7 1.21 -10.84 -0.51
C SER A 7 0.19 -9.85 -1.07
N CYS A 8 0.23 -9.62 -2.38
CA CYS A 8 -0.84 -8.90 -3.09
C CYS A 8 -2.22 -9.55 -2.91
N VAL A 9 -2.28 -10.76 -2.31
CA VAL A 9 -3.51 -11.47 -1.94
C VAL A 9 -4.41 -10.68 -0.99
N TYR A 10 -3.90 -9.68 -0.27
CA TYR A 10 -4.74 -8.86 0.61
C TYR A 10 -5.13 -7.51 0.03
N LEU A 11 -4.62 -7.17 -1.16
CA LEU A 11 -5.01 -5.94 -1.84
C LEU A 11 -6.45 -6.06 -2.37
N LEU A 12 -7.14 -4.93 -2.31
CA LEU A 12 -8.46 -4.72 -2.89
C LEU A 12 -8.35 -4.53 -4.40
N GLN A 13 -9.48 -4.69 -5.10
CA GLN A 13 -9.54 -4.60 -6.56
C GLN A 13 -8.89 -3.30 -7.08
N PHE A 14 -9.26 -2.14 -6.54
CA PHE A 14 -8.71 -0.86 -7.00
C PHE A 14 -7.21 -0.68 -6.70
N GLU A 15 -6.70 -1.31 -5.63
CA GLU A 15 -5.28 -1.31 -5.28
C GLU A 15 -4.48 -2.21 -6.25
N LEU A 16 -5.05 -3.37 -6.61
CA LEU A 16 -4.50 -4.25 -7.63
C LEU A 16 -4.48 -3.57 -9.00
N ASP A 17 -5.57 -2.92 -9.38
CA ASP A 17 -5.69 -2.24 -10.68
C ASP A 17 -4.67 -1.12 -10.80
N TYR A 18 -4.45 -0.37 -9.72
CA TYR A 18 -3.38 0.62 -9.64
C TYR A 18 -2.00 -0.01 -9.89
N GLU A 19 -1.61 -1.02 -9.09
CA GLU A 19 -0.28 -1.63 -9.18
C GLU A 19 -0.04 -2.33 -10.53
N LEU A 20 -1.08 -2.91 -11.15
CA LEU A 20 -1.02 -3.49 -12.48
C LEU A 20 -0.85 -2.39 -13.55
N ARG A 21 -1.64 -1.33 -13.46
CA ARG A 21 -1.64 -0.23 -14.43
C ARG A 21 -0.30 0.48 -14.48
N ILE A 22 0.32 0.79 -13.34
CA ILE A 22 1.65 1.44 -13.28
C ILE A 22 2.78 0.54 -13.82
N ARG A 23 2.53 -0.77 -13.97
CA ARG A 23 3.46 -1.75 -14.57
C ARG A 23 3.07 -2.14 -16.00
N GLY A 24 2.12 -1.44 -16.62
CA GLY A 24 1.67 -1.71 -17.99
C GLY A 24 0.88 -3.01 -18.15
N ALA A 25 0.45 -3.63 -17.05
CA ALA A 25 -0.46 -4.77 -17.09
C ALA A 25 -1.90 -4.24 -17.01
N ARG A 26 -2.73 -4.57 -18.00
CA ARG A 26 -4.19 -4.41 -17.90
C ARG A 26 -4.81 -5.78 -17.78
N VAL A 27 -5.39 -6.06 -16.63
CA VAL A 27 -6.11 -7.30 -16.38
C VAL A 27 -7.45 -6.93 -15.78
N ASP A 28 -8.50 -7.09 -16.58
CA ASP A 28 -9.89 -6.91 -16.14
C ASP A 28 -10.55 -8.29 -16.09
N LYS A 29 -10.05 -9.13 -15.17
CA LYS A 29 -10.46 -10.55 -15.01
C LYS A 29 -10.78 -10.91 -13.55
N GLY A 30 -11.04 -9.89 -12.72
CA GLY A 30 -11.39 -10.03 -11.31
C GLY A 30 -10.19 -10.19 -10.35
N VAL A 31 -10.50 -10.03 -9.05
CA VAL A 31 -9.54 -9.92 -7.94
C VAL A 31 -8.48 -11.03 -7.94
N GLU A 32 -8.91 -12.29 -8.07
CA GLU A 32 -8.00 -13.43 -7.93
C GLU A 32 -7.00 -13.53 -9.09
N THR A 33 -7.47 -13.28 -10.32
CA THR A 33 -6.59 -13.21 -11.48
C THR A 33 -5.58 -12.07 -11.33
N ASN A 34 -6.03 -10.90 -10.85
CA ASN A 34 -5.19 -9.73 -10.67
C ASN A 34 -4.10 -9.96 -9.62
N ARG A 35 -4.41 -10.69 -8.54
CA ARG A 35 -3.43 -11.13 -7.54
C ARG A 35 -2.36 -12.05 -8.13
N ILE A 36 -2.76 -13.03 -8.93
CA ILE A 36 -1.81 -13.96 -9.57
C ILE A 36 -0.88 -13.20 -10.52
N VAL A 37 -1.42 -12.29 -11.34
CA VAL A 37 -0.63 -11.51 -12.29
C VAL A 37 0.32 -10.58 -11.55
N LEU A 38 -0.17 -9.81 -10.58
CA LEU A 38 0.67 -8.90 -9.80
C LEU A 38 1.75 -9.66 -9.04
N GLY A 39 1.41 -10.79 -8.41
CA GLY A 39 2.38 -11.65 -7.73
C GLY A 39 3.48 -12.16 -8.66
N ASN A 40 3.15 -12.51 -9.91
CA ASN A 40 4.12 -12.88 -10.94
C ASN A 40 5.03 -11.71 -11.35
N LEU A 41 4.46 -10.52 -11.53
CA LEU A 41 5.21 -9.31 -11.87
C LEU A 41 6.20 -8.94 -10.76
N LEU A 42 5.75 -8.96 -9.49
CA LEU A 42 6.60 -8.67 -8.34
C LEU A 42 7.72 -9.71 -8.17
N ARG A 43 7.44 -11.00 -8.38
CA ARG A 43 8.48 -12.05 -8.39
C ARG A 43 9.54 -11.82 -9.47
N LYS A 44 9.14 -11.29 -10.62
CA LYS A 44 10.04 -10.92 -11.72
C LYS A 44 10.69 -9.55 -11.54
N LYS A 45 10.46 -8.86 -10.41
CA LYS A 45 10.94 -7.50 -10.14
C LYS A 45 10.56 -6.50 -11.24
N ALA A 46 9.36 -6.64 -11.80
CA ALA A 46 8.86 -5.73 -12.82
C ALA A 46 8.85 -4.29 -12.28
N SER A 47 9.53 -3.39 -12.99
CA SER A 47 9.61 -1.97 -12.65
C SER A 47 8.29 -1.26 -12.93
N ILE A 48 8.13 -0.11 -12.26
CA ILE A 48 7.10 0.85 -12.65
C ILE A 48 7.48 1.41 -14.03
N LEU A 49 6.51 1.45 -14.94
CA LEU A 49 6.70 1.93 -16.31
C LEU A 49 6.29 3.40 -16.46
N SER A 50 5.21 3.82 -15.80
CA SER A 50 4.75 5.21 -15.86
C SER A 50 3.83 5.55 -14.69
N LEU A 51 3.93 6.79 -14.23
CA LEU A 51 3.00 7.47 -13.33
C LEU A 51 2.29 8.64 -14.03
N THR A 52 2.62 8.94 -15.29
CA THR A 52 2.18 10.16 -16.00
C THR A 52 0.69 10.16 -16.35
N PHE A 53 0.03 9.01 -16.26
CA PHE A 53 -1.41 8.88 -16.46
C PHE A 53 -2.22 9.06 -15.17
N LEU A 54 -1.55 9.27 -14.03
CA LEU A 54 -2.20 9.45 -12.75
C LEU A 54 -2.67 10.89 -12.62
N ASP A 55 -3.97 11.05 -12.40
CA ASP A 55 -4.59 12.31 -12.06
C ASP A 55 -4.47 12.55 -10.54
N LEU A 56 -4.09 13.76 -10.14
CA LEU A 56 -3.84 14.09 -8.73
C LEU A 56 -5.09 13.88 -7.88
N ASP A 57 -6.28 14.30 -8.36
CA ASP A 57 -7.53 14.17 -7.61
C ASP A 57 -7.92 12.70 -7.44
N GLN A 58 -7.71 11.88 -8.47
CA GLN A 58 -7.91 10.43 -8.38
C GLN A 58 -6.96 9.78 -7.38
N GLU A 59 -5.69 10.18 -7.34
CA GLU A 59 -4.71 9.65 -6.37
C GLU A 59 -5.04 10.07 -4.94
N ILE A 60 -5.38 11.34 -4.73
CA ILE A 60 -5.85 11.86 -3.43
C ILE A 60 -7.03 11.05 -2.92
N ASN A 61 -8.05 10.87 -3.77
CA ASN A 61 -9.24 10.13 -3.40
C ASN A 61 -8.94 8.66 -3.09
N ALA A 62 -8.08 8.01 -3.87
CA ALA A 62 -7.74 6.61 -3.66
C ALA A 62 -6.87 6.38 -2.41
N ILE A 63 -5.95 7.30 -2.09
CA ILE A 63 -5.16 7.28 -0.85
C ILE A 63 -6.10 7.47 0.34
N ASN A 64 -6.96 8.48 0.32
CA ASN A 64 -7.94 8.72 1.40
C ASN A 64 -8.87 7.52 1.59
N THR A 65 -9.39 6.93 0.50
CA THR A 65 -10.21 5.71 0.55
C THR A 65 -9.47 4.56 1.23
N THR A 66 -8.18 4.40 0.92
CA THR A 66 -7.36 3.35 1.52
C THR A 66 -7.13 3.60 3.01
N LEU A 67 -6.77 4.83 3.39
CA LEU A 67 -6.55 5.22 4.79
C LEU A 67 -7.83 5.05 5.63
N ILE A 68 -8.98 5.56 5.15
CA ILE A 68 -10.28 5.41 5.83
C ILE A 68 -10.61 3.92 6.01
N SER A 69 -10.44 3.12 4.95
CA SER A 69 -10.71 1.69 5.01
C SER A 69 -9.80 0.95 6.01
N LEU A 70 -8.53 1.34 6.10
CA LEU A 70 -7.61 0.79 7.09
C LEU A 70 -7.97 1.21 8.52
N THR A 71 -8.41 2.45 8.73
CA THR A 71 -8.93 2.91 10.03
C THR A 71 -10.16 2.10 10.43
N THR A 72 -11.09 1.84 9.50
CA THR A 72 -12.25 0.96 9.77
C THR A 72 -11.83 -0.45 10.17
N LEU A 73 -10.86 -1.06 9.46
CA LEU A 73 -10.29 -2.36 9.85
C LEU A 73 -9.61 -2.30 11.24
N GLY A 74 -9.02 -1.16 11.59
CA GLY A 74 -8.43 -0.92 12.90
C GLY A 74 -9.44 -0.97 14.06
N PHE A 75 -10.69 -0.58 13.83
CA PHE A 75 -11.77 -0.71 14.80
C PHE A 75 -12.27 -2.15 14.97
N GLU A 76 -12.16 -3.00 13.93
CA GLU A 76 -12.54 -4.42 14.04
C GLU A 76 -11.68 -5.20 15.06
N PHE A 77 -10.50 -4.69 15.42
CA PHE A 77 -9.68 -5.23 16.51
C PHE A 77 -10.25 -4.99 17.92
N GLU A 78 -11.25 -4.13 18.08
CA GLU A 78 -11.82 -3.82 19.40
C GLU A 78 -12.78 -4.92 19.92
N GLY A 79 -13.10 -5.91 19.07
CA GLY A 79 -13.98 -7.04 19.39
C GLY A 79 -13.28 -8.32 19.88
N GLY A 80 -11.95 -8.33 20.03
CA GLY A 80 -11.18 -9.51 20.45
C GLY A 80 -9.74 -9.52 19.91
N PRO A 81 -8.94 -10.55 20.23
CA PRO A 81 -7.56 -10.62 19.78
C PRO A 81 -7.45 -10.66 18.24
N PRO A 82 -6.48 -9.94 17.64
CA PRO A 82 -6.26 -9.93 16.21
C PRO A 82 -5.96 -11.34 15.68
N THR A 83 -6.65 -11.77 14.63
CA THR A 83 -6.26 -13.00 13.93
C THR A 83 -5.05 -12.74 13.02
N ASP A 84 -4.23 -13.76 12.78
CA ASP A 84 -3.06 -13.67 11.88
C ASP A 84 -3.45 -13.21 10.46
N SER A 85 -4.64 -13.59 9.97
CA SER A 85 -5.14 -13.16 8.67
C SER A 85 -5.52 -11.67 8.64
N MET A 86 -6.08 -11.14 9.73
CA MET A 86 -6.36 -9.70 9.87
C MET A 86 -5.08 -8.89 9.91
N VAL A 87 -4.08 -9.32 10.67
CA VAL A 87 -2.78 -8.66 10.76
C VAL A 87 -2.09 -8.62 9.39
N LYS A 88 -2.01 -9.76 8.69
CA LYS A 88 -1.44 -9.82 7.33
C LYS A 88 -2.17 -8.91 6.34
N ARG A 89 -3.52 -8.85 6.44
CA ARG A 89 -4.33 -7.96 5.60
C ARG A 89 -3.97 -6.49 5.83
N VAL A 90 -3.98 -6.05 7.08
CA VAL A 90 -3.68 -4.68 7.46
C VAL A 90 -2.26 -4.30 7.07
N CYS A 91 -1.27 -5.13 7.41
CA CYS A 91 0.13 -4.85 7.10
C CYS A 91 0.42 -4.79 5.59
N SER A 92 -0.24 -5.65 4.79
CA SER A 92 -0.11 -5.60 3.33
C SER A 92 -0.66 -4.30 2.74
N ARG A 93 -1.79 -3.82 3.27
CA ARG A 93 -2.46 -2.62 2.77
C ARG A 93 -1.78 -1.33 3.26
N LEU A 94 -1.25 -1.32 4.49
CA LEU A 94 -0.37 -0.24 4.99
C LEU A 94 0.88 -0.09 4.13
N ALA A 95 1.56 -1.19 3.81
CA ALA A 95 2.72 -1.17 2.92
C ALA A 95 2.39 -0.59 1.54
N HIS A 96 1.22 -0.94 1.01
CA HIS A 96 0.75 -0.42 -0.27
C HIS A 96 0.46 1.09 -0.23
N VAL A 97 -0.31 1.56 0.76
CA VAL A 97 -0.68 2.99 0.83
C VAL A 97 0.54 3.87 1.10
N SER A 98 1.47 3.43 1.94
CA SER A 98 2.75 4.12 2.16
C SER A 98 3.52 4.31 0.84
N CYS A 99 3.73 3.24 0.08
CA CYS A 99 4.39 3.33 -1.22
C CYS A 99 3.62 4.19 -2.23
N ARG A 100 2.29 4.23 -2.16
CA ARG A 100 1.47 5.08 -3.04
C ARG A 100 1.59 6.56 -2.69
N ILE A 101 1.61 6.90 -1.40
CA ILE A 101 1.84 8.28 -0.91
C ILE A 101 3.22 8.80 -1.37
N GLU A 102 4.26 7.96 -1.26
CA GLU A 102 5.61 8.31 -1.75
C GLU A 102 5.67 8.57 -3.26
N ARG A 103 4.83 7.87 -4.04
CA ARG A 103 4.75 8.00 -5.50
C ARG A 103 3.72 9.03 -5.98
N LEU A 104 3.07 9.75 -5.06
CA LEU A 104 2.05 10.73 -5.42
C LEU A 104 2.61 11.68 -6.50
N PRO A 105 1.98 11.80 -7.67
CA PRO A 105 2.46 12.70 -8.71
C PRO A 105 2.48 14.13 -8.18
N ILE A 106 3.56 14.85 -8.46
CA ILE A 106 3.69 16.28 -8.15
C ILE A 106 3.57 17.04 -9.46
N PRO A 107 2.36 17.38 -9.92
CA PRO A 107 2.22 18.24 -11.08
C PRO A 107 2.76 19.65 -10.75
N GLU A 108 3.50 20.27 -11.67
CA GLU A 108 4.18 21.55 -11.41
C GLU A 108 3.19 22.67 -11.05
N ASP A 109 2.00 22.65 -11.64
CA ASP A 109 0.92 23.62 -11.46
C ASP A 109 0.12 23.43 -10.17
N ARG A 110 0.23 22.26 -9.50
CA ARG A 110 -0.44 21.97 -8.21
C ARG A 110 0.53 21.43 -7.17
N LYS A 111 1.81 21.80 -7.26
CA LYS A 111 2.87 21.27 -6.39
C LYS A 111 2.59 21.49 -4.90
N GLU A 112 2.21 22.71 -4.51
CA GLU A 112 1.91 23.05 -3.12
C GLU A 112 0.77 22.20 -2.54
N GLU A 113 -0.28 21.98 -3.34
CA GLU A 113 -1.40 21.13 -2.97
C GLU A 113 -0.97 19.67 -2.80
N ALA A 114 -0.20 19.14 -3.75
CA ALA A 114 0.30 17.77 -3.71
C ALA A 114 1.23 17.52 -2.53
N ASP A 115 2.14 18.46 -2.24
CA ASP A 115 3.06 18.38 -1.10
C ASP A 115 2.30 18.47 0.24
N THR A 116 1.36 19.42 0.36
CA THR A 116 0.50 19.55 1.55
C THR A 116 -0.31 18.28 1.79
N PHE A 117 -0.89 17.70 0.72
CA PHE A 117 -1.63 16.45 0.84
C PHE A 117 -0.71 15.29 1.24
N ARG A 118 0.47 15.16 0.63
CA ARG A 118 1.44 14.12 0.97
C ARG A 118 1.80 14.17 2.45
N ASP A 119 2.12 15.35 2.98
CA ASP A 119 2.50 15.53 4.38
C ASP A 119 1.36 15.15 5.33
N ASN A 120 0.14 15.57 5.02
CA ASN A 120 -1.06 15.20 5.79
C ASN A 120 -1.34 13.70 5.74
N ALA A 121 -1.20 13.09 4.56
CA ALA A 121 -1.40 11.65 4.37
C ALA A 121 -0.34 10.83 5.11
N LEU A 122 0.94 11.25 5.08
CA LEU A 122 2.02 10.63 5.86
C LEU A 122 1.78 10.75 7.36
N SER A 123 1.34 11.93 7.83
CA SER A 123 0.98 12.13 9.24
C SER A 123 -0.13 11.16 9.67
N THR A 124 -1.20 11.07 8.87
CA THR A 124 -2.32 10.16 9.11
C THR A 124 -1.89 8.70 9.09
N PHE A 125 -1.05 8.32 8.12
CA PHE A 125 -0.47 6.98 8.02
C PHE A 125 0.34 6.63 9.27
N ASN A 126 1.21 7.53 9.74
CA ASN A 126 2.06 7.28 10.91
C ASN A 126 1.25 7.07 12.19
N VAL A 127 0.18 7.86 12.39
CA VAL A 127 -0.74 7.67 13.53
C VAL A 127 -1.41 6.30 13.44
N LEU A 128 -1.96 5.97 12.27
CA LEU A 128 -2.64 4.70 12.04
C LEU A 128 -1.71 3.49 12.21
N GLU A 129 -0.48 3.57 11.69
CA GLU A 129 0.54 2.54 11.86
C GLU A 129 0.89 2.33 13.34
N ALA A 130 1.06 3.42 14.10
CA ALA A 130 1.34 3.35 15.53
C ALA A 130 0.18 2.76 16.33
N ASP A 131 -1.05 3.18 16.06
CA ASP A 131 -2.25 2.67 16.74
C ASP A 131 -2.43 1.17 16.47
N LEU A 132 -2.23 0.75 15.23
CA LEU A 132 -2.30 -0.66 14.84
C LEU A 132 -1.16 -1.47 15.45
N PHE A 133 0.04 -0.89 15.61
CA PHE A 133 1.14 -1.57 16.29
C PHE A 133 0.79 -1.95 17.72
N GLU A 134 0.26 -1.01 18.49
CA GLU A 134 -0.09 -1.25 19.89
C GLU A 134 -1.18 -2.33 20.00
N LYS A 135 -2.11 -2.39 19.04
CA LYS A 135 -3.16 -3.42 18.98
C LYS A 135 -2.64 -4.81 18.57
N ILE A 136 -1.58 -4.88 17.75
CA ILE A 136 -1.02 -6.12 17.19
C ILE A 136 0.10 -6.72 18.08
N ARG A 137 0.51 -6.03 19.14
CA ARG A 137 1.65 -6.38 20.03
C ARG A 137 1.53 -7.73 20.79
N ASP A 138 0.55 -8.58 20.47
CA ASP A 138 0.58 -9.97 20.88
C ASP A 138 1.85 -10.65 20.28
N PRO A 139 2.79 -11.13 21.12
CA PRO A 139 4.04 -11.72 20.66
C PRO A 139 3.84 -12.98 19.78
N ALA A 140 2.66 -13.62 19.81
CA ALA A 140 2.34 -14.73 18.90
C ALA A 140 2.08 -14.27 17.45
N VAL A 141 1.78 -12.98 17.25
CA VAL A 141 1.40 -12.39 15.95
C VAL A 141 2.44 -11.40 15.42
N ALA A 142 3.36 -10.93 16.29
CA ALA A 142 4.44 -10.00 15.94
C ALA A 142 5.36 -10.51 14.81
N ASP A 143 5.59 -11.82 14.71
CA ASP A 143 6.42 -12.42 13.66
C ASP A 143 5.79 -12.34 12.25
N SER A 144 4.46 -12.15 12.15
CA SER A 144 3.75 -12.09 10.87
C SER A 144 3.67 -10.68 10.26
N CYS A 145 4.08 -9.65 11.00
CA CYS A 145 4.14 -8.27 10.53
C CYS A 145 5.46 -7.57 10.90
N PRO A 146 6.53 -7.77 10.11
CA PRO A 146 7.86 -7.24 10.44
C PRO A 146 8.02 -5.71 10.30
N PHE A 147 6.93 -4.94 10.22
CA PHE A 147 6.98 -3.54 9.77
C PHE A 147 6.45 -2.49 10.72
N LEU A 148 6.11 -2.84 11.94
CA LEU A 148 5.56 -1.86 12.87
C LEU A 148 6.65 -1.05 13.60
N ARG A 149 7.76 -0.74 12.91
CA ARG A 149 8.55 0.43 13.28
C ARG A 149 9.39 1.01 12.16
N HIS A 150 10.12 0.26 11.33
CA HIS A 150 11.07 0.87 10.37
C HIS A 150 11.14 0.17 9.00
N LYS A 151 10.91 0.98 7.95
CA LYS A 151 11.32 0.90 6.53
C LYS A 151 10.81 -0.27 5.67
N ASN A 152 9.67 -0.02 5.03
CA ASN A 152 9.05 -0.87 4.02
C ASN A 152 9.56 -0.61 2.60
N MET A 153 10.52 -1.40 2.13
CA MET A 153 11.13 -1.27 0.79
C MET A 153 10.97 -2.57 -0.02
N TYR A 154 9.78 -2.88 -0.53
CA TYR A 154 9.61 -3.94 -1.56
C TYR A 154 8.46 -3.72 -2.57
N LEU A 155 7.40 -2.97 -2.26
CA LEU A 155 6.52 -2.46 -3.31
C LEU A 155 7.20 -1.31 -4.06
N CYS A 156 7.89 -0.44 -3.32
CA CYS A 156 8.60 0.75 -3.80
C CYS A 156 9.84 0.48 -4.67
N THR A 157 10.19 -0.78 -4.99
CA THR A 157 11.37 -1.03 -5.82
C THR A 157 11.17 -0.56 -7.26
N ASN A 158 12.10 0.31 -7.68
CA ASN A 158 12.33 0.89 -9.02
C ASN A 158 11.49 2.13 -9.34
N PHE A 159 11.72 3.21 -8.58
CA PHE A 159 11.70 4.55 -9.15
C PHE A 159 12.89 4.63 -10.13
N ILE A 160 12.64 4.84 -11.41
CA ILE A 160 13.71 5.28 -12.31
C ILE A 160 14.02 6.71 -11.87
N SER A 161 15.14 6.93 -11.19
CA SER A 161 15.75 8.25 -11.10
C SER A 161 16.12 8.66 -12.52
N THR A 162 15.22 9.37 -13.21
CA THR A 162 15.64 10.18 -14.35
C THR A 162 16.34 11.38 -13.77
N SER A 163 17.68 11.30 -13.84
CA SER A 163 18.59 12.45 -13.68
C SER A 163 18.37 13.44 -14.82
#